data_AF-F0EXK1-F1
#
_entry.id   AF-F0EXK1-F1
#
_cell.length_a   1.000
_cell.length_b   1.000
_cell.length_c   1.000
_cell.angle_alpha   90.00
_cell.angle_beta   90.00
_cell.angle_gamma   90.00
#
_symmetry.space_group_name_H-M   'P 1'
#
loop_
_entity.id
_entity.type
_entity.pdbx_description
1 polymer ?
#
loop_
_entity_poly.entity_id
_entity_poly.type
_entity_poly.pdbx_seq_one_letter_code
_entity_poly.pdbx_strand_id
1 'polypeptide(L)'
;MKKYFISMMLLPALAMADGGELARCEQTFRDNMDIMAFPMYCTQNPTTPAQDAALQRHLEALNRCEAFAKRLPQTQYNQMMARLDAYVKPAALKVRALSDRPQEFQQYCTEQLGKAARLLQKY
;
A
#
# COMPACT_ATOMS: atom_id res chain seq x y z
N MET A 1 -48.74 31.45 6.99
CA MET A 1 -47.91 31.76 5.80
C MET A 1 -46.44 31.63 6.17
N LYS A 2 -45.69 30.85 5.37
CA LYS A 2 -44.22 30.88 5.10
C LYS A 2 -43.26 30.93 6.30
N LYS A 3 -42.15 30.20 6.37
CA LYS A 3 -41.50 29.13 5.58
C LYS A 3 -40.35 28.72 6.52
N TYR A 4 -40.27 27.44 6.90
CA TYR A 4 -39.17 26.93 7.72
C TYR A 4 -37.87 27.00 6.91
N PHE A 5 -36.95 27.87 7.31
CA PHE A 5 -35.56 27.85 6.88
C PHE A 5 -34.84 26.73 7.64
N ILE A 6 -34.94 25.51 7.12
CA ILE A 6 -34.03 24.42 7.46
C ILE A 6 -33.44 23.94 6.14
N SER A 7 -32.37 24.58 5.72
CA SER A 7 -31.50 24.11 4.66
C SER A 7 -30.09 24.53 5.03
N MET A 8 -29.15 23.60 4.86
CA MET A 8 -27.71 23.70 5.16
C MET A 8 -27.27 23.34 6.59
N MET A 9 -27.42 22.07 6.97
CA MET A 9 -26.43 21.40 7.85
C MET A 9 -26.28 19.91 7.52
N LEU A 10 -26.21 19.58 6.24
CA LEU A 10 -25.77 18.25 5.80
C LEU A 10 -24.74 18.47 4.70
N LEU A 11 -23.46 18.56 5.11
CA LEU A 11 -22.24 18.13 4.40
C LEU A 11 -21.04 18.79 5.10
N PRO A 12 -20.21 17.97 5.79
CA PRO A 12 -18.94 17.58 5.21
C PRO A 12 -18.59 16.10 5.45
N ALA A 13 -19.57 15.19 5.46
CA ALA A 13 -19.30 13.75 5.63
C ALA A 13 -18.51 13.15 4.45
N LEU A 14 -18.66 13.68 3.23
CA LEU A 14 -17.99 13.16 2.03
C LEU A 14 -16.50 13.51 1.96
N ALA A 15 -16.09 14.72 2.38
CA ALA A 15 -14.69 15.14 2.33
C ALA A 15 -13.80 14.39 3.34
N MET A 16 -14.38 13.93 4.46
CA MET A 16 -13.67 13.12 5.47
C MET A 16 -13.56 11.64 5.02
N ALA A 17 -14.52 11.16 4.24
CA ALA A 17 -14.50 9.80 3.70
C ALA A 17 -13.40 9.64 2.62
N ASP A 18 -13.29 10.59 1.70
CA ASP A 18 -12.26 10.55 0.64
C ASP A 18 -10.84 10.67 1.18
N GLY A 19 -10.62 11.51 2.20
CA GLY A 19 -9.32 11.62 2.87
C GLY A 19 -8.92 10.34 3.60
N GLY A 20 -9.88 9.65 4.21
CA GLY A 20 -9.66 8.35 4.86
C GLY A 20 -9.38 7.23 3.86
N GLU A 21 -10.10 7.19 2.73
CA GLU A 21 -9.89 6.19 1.67
C GLU A 21 -8.54 6.41 0.97
N LEU A 22 -8.15 7.66 0.69
CA LEU A 22 -6.84 8.00 0.13
C LEU A 22 -5.70 7.51 1.03
N ALA A 23 -5.74 7.79 2.33
CA ALA A 23 -4.72 7.34 3.27
C ALA A 23 -4.66 5.81 3.37
N ARG A 24 -5.82 5.14 3.39
CA ARG A 24 -5.91 3.67 3.40
C ARG A 24 -5.33 3.06 2.13
N CYS A 25 -5.59 3.67 0.97
CA CYS A 25 -5.08 3.18 -0.30
C CYS A 25 -3.59 3.45 -0.48
N GLU A 26 -3.09 4.60 -0.04
CA GLU A 26 -1.65 4.82 0.03
C GLU A 26 -0.96 3.76 0.91
N GLN A 27 -1.53 3.42 2.07
CA GLN A 27 -0.98 2.35 2.90
C GLN A 27 -1.05 0.99 2.20
N THR A 28 -2.12 0.68 1.49
CA THR A 28 -2.25 -0.58 0.73
C THR A 28 -1.20 -0.68 -0.38
N PHE A 29 -0.91 0.43 -1.07
CA PHE A 29 0.18 0.46 -2.07
C PHE A 29 1.55 0.28 -1.42
N ARG A 30 1.81 0.87 -0.24
CA ARG A 30 3.05 0.63 0.51
C ARG A 30 3.18 -0.82 0.95
N ASP A 31 2.11 -1.39 1.48
CA ASP A 31 2.06 -2.80 1.87
C ASP A 31 2.32 -3.71 0.66
N ASN A 32 1.78 -3.39 -0.51
CA ASN A 32 2.08 -4.13 -1.75
C ASN A 32 3.59 -4.06 -2.12
N MET A 33 4.25 -2.91 -1.94
CA MET A 33 5.70 -2.82 -2.17
C MET A 33 6.47 -3.74 -1.21
N ASP A 34 6.07 -3.79 0.06
CA ASP A 34 6.73 -4.63 1.07
C ASP A 34 6.42 -6.12 0.93
N ILE A 35 5.21 -6.48 0.47
CA ILE A 35 4.77 -7.86 0.32
C ILE A 35 5.30 -8.47 -0.99
N MET A 36 5.23 -7.71 -2.09
CA MET A 36 5.47 -8.24 -3.44
C MET A 36 6.76 -7.72 -4.07
N ALA A 37 7.02 -6.41 -4.00
CA ALA A 37 8.08 -5.80 -4.79
C ALA A 37 9.48 -5.97 -4.16
N PHE A 38 9.64 -5.62 -2.89
CA PHE A 38 10.93 -5.67 -2.19
C PHE A 38 11.47 -7.10 -1.99
N PRO A 39 10.62 -8.11 -1.70
CA PRO A 39 11.07 -9.50 -1.61
C PRO A 39 11.23 -10.20 -2.97
N MET A 40 10.90 -9.56 -4.11
CA MET A 40 10.93 -10.19 -5.44
C MET A 40 12.31 -10.75 -5.82
N TYR A 41 13.38 -10.14 -5.30
CA TYR A 41 14.76 -10.57 -5.54
C TYR A 41 15.22 -11.71 -4.60
N CYS A 42 14.37 -12.14 -3.67
CA CYS A 42 14.68 -13.14 -2.66
C CYS A 42 14.09 -14.50 -3.04
N THR A 43 14.79 -15.57 -2.69
CA THR A 43 14.21 -16.92 -2.78
C THR A 43 13.05 -17.01 -1.80
N GLN A 44 11.84 -17.16 -2.32
CA GLN A 44 10.63 -17.24 -1.50
C GLN A 44 10.50 -18.64 -0.90
N ASN A 45 10.10 -18.70 0.37
CA ASN A 45 9.68 -19.94 0.98
C ASN A 45 8.28 -20.32 0.46
N PRO A 46 7.94 -21.62 0.45
CA PRO A 46 6.58 -22.05 0.17
C PRO A 46 5.60 -21.34 1.11
N THR A 47 4.50 -20.84 0.56
CA THR A 47 3.42 -20.24 1.34
C THR A 47 2.56 -21.33 1.98
N THR A 48 1.96 -21.00 3.12
CA THR A 48 0.93 -21.82 3.77
C THR A 48 -0.45 -21.47 3.21
N PRO A 49 -1.46 -22.37 3.30
CA PRO A 49 -2.82 -22.04 2.84
C PRO A 49 -3.41 -20.78 3.49
N ALA A 50 -3.07 -20.50 4.75
CA ALA A 50 -3.48 -19.28 5.44
C ALA A 50 -2.84 -18.02 4.84
N GLN A 51 -1.57 -18.11 4.42
CA GLN A 51 -0.87 -17.03 3.73
C GLN A 51 -1.43 -16.80 2.33
N ASP A 52 -1.80 -17.87 1.60
CA ASP A 52 -2.44 -17.73 0.29
C ASP A 52 -3.78 -17.00 0.39
N ALA A 53 -4.61 -17.36 1.39
CA ALA A 53 -5.87 -16.68 1.64
C ALA A 53 -5.68 -15.20 2.02
N ALA A 54 -4.65 -14.89 2.82
CA ALA A 54 -4.31 -13.53 3.18
C ALA A 54 -3.78 -12.72 1.99
N LEU A 55 -2.97 -13.34 1.13
CA LEU A 55 -2.49 -12.75 -0.11
C LEU A 55 -3.67 -12.43 -1.04
N GLN A 56 -4.65 -13.33 -1.16
CA GLN A 56 -5.85 -13.06 -1.95
C GLN A 56 -6.62 -11.83 -1.43
N ARG A 57 -6.80 -11.71 -0.11
CA ARG A 57 -7.46 -10.54 0.49
C ARG A 57 -6.65 -9.24 0.29
N HIS A 58 -5.33 -9.33 0.33
CA HIS A 58 -4.45 -8.21 -0.02
C HIS A 58 -4.63 -7.77 -1.48
N LEU A 59 -4.63 -8.71 -2.42
CA LEU A 59 -4.83 -8.42 -3.85
C LEU A 59 -6.20 -7.81 -4.12
N GLU A 60 -7.25 -8.26 -3.43
CA GLU A 60 -8.57 -7.63 -3.51
C GLU A 60 -8.58 -6.20 -2.98
N ALA A 61 -7.86 -5.92 -1.88
CA ALA A 61 -7.69 -4.56 -1.37
C ALA A 61 -6.90 -3.68 -2.34
N LEU A 62 -5.84 -4.22 -2.93
CA LEU A 62 -5.05 -3.54 -3.94
C LEU A 62 -5.90 -3.16 -5.15
N ASN A 63 -6.67 -4.10 -5.71
CA ASN A 63 -7.55 -3.87 -6.83
C ASN A 63 -8.59 -2.76 -6.55
N ARG A 64 -9.17 -2.74 -5.33
CA ARG A 64 -10.07 -1.64 -4.93
C ARG A 64 -9.35 -0.30 -4.91
N CYS A 65 -8.12 -0.26 -4.41
CA CYS A 65 -7.32 0.95 -4.34
C CYS A 65 -6.82 1.43 -5.70
N GLU A 66 -6.52 0.54 -6.63
CA GLU A 66 -6.24 0.90 -8.02
C GLU A 66 -7.47 1.52 -8.70
N ALA A 67 -8.65 0.97 -8.49
CA ALA A 67 -9.90 1.53 -9.01
C ALA A 67 -10.24 2.89 -8.36
N PHE A 68 -9.91 3.09 -7.08
CA PHE A 68 -9.99 4.39 -6.42
C PHE A 68 -9.00 5.39 -7.03
N ALA A 69 -7.73 5.00 -7.19
CA ALA A 69 -6.69 5.87 -7.72
C ALA A 69 -7.00 6.38 -9.14
N LYS A 70 -7.63 5.56 -9.99
CA LYS A 70 -8.09 5.96 -11.33
C LYS A 70 -9.14 7.08 -11.34
N ARG A 71 -9.82 7.29 -10.21
CA ARG A 71 -10.88 8.30 -10.04
C ARG A 71 -10.39 9.55 -9.31
N LEU A 72 -9.17 9.55 -8.80
CA LEU A 72 -8.62 10.68 -8.07
C LEU A 72 -8.41 11.90 -8.97
N PRO A 73 -8.60 13.12 -8.44
CA PRO A 73 -8.08 14.31 -9.08
C PRO A 73 -6.56 14.18 -9.33
N GLN A 74 -6.09 14.62 -10.49
CA GLN A 74 -4.69 14.47 -10.91
C GLN A 74 -3.70 15.00 -9.86
N THR A 75 -4.04 16.10 -9.19
CA THR A 75 -3.20 16.69 -8.13
C THR A 75 -3.05 15.75 -6.94
N GLN A 76 -4.12 15.12 -6.47
CA GLN A 76 -4.08 14.17 -5.37
C GLN A 76 -3.36 12.88 -5.75
N TYR A 77 -3.59 12.38 -6.97
CA TYR A 77 -2.86 11.23 -7.50
C TYR A 77 -1.35 11.50 -7.54
N ASN A 78 -0.92 12.64 -8.09
CA ASN A 78 0.50 13.01 -8.16
C ASN A 78 1.13 13.12 -6.78
N GLN A 79 0.43 13.70 -5.80
CA GLN A 79 0.90 13.79 -4.43
C GLN A 79 1.06 12.42 -3.76
N MET A 80 0.10 11.51 -3.97
CA MET A 80 0.17 10.13 -3.49
C MET A 80 1.37 9.41 -4.13
N MET A 81 1.53 9.51 -5.46
CA MET A 81 2.63 8.88 -6.17
C MET A 81 3.99 9.42 -5.74
N ALA A 82 4.12 10.73 -5.47
CA ALA A 82 5.36 11.30 -4.95
C ALA A 82 5.73 10.74 -3.56
N ARG A 83 4.73 10.52 -2.68
CA ARG A 83 4.97 9.90 -1.37
C ARG A 83 5.32 8.42 -1.49
N LEU A 84 4.71 7.70 -2.43
CA LEU A 84 5.04 6.30 -2.72
C LEU A 84 6.46 6.18 -3.32
N ASP A 85 6.85 7.06 -4.22
CA ASP A 85 8.22 7.10 -4.77
C ASP A 85 9.26 7.34 -3.67
N ALA A 86 9.00 8.33 -2.79
CA ALA A 86 9.85 8.60 -1.64
C ALA A 86 9.97 7.39 -0.68
N TYR A 87 8.91 6.58 -0.58
CA TYR A 87 8.91 5.35 0.21
C TYR A 87 9.76 4.24 -0.43
N VAL A 88 9.69 4.08 -1.76
CA VAL A 88 10.36 3.02 -2.51
C VAL A 88 11.87 3.28 -2.69
N LYS A 89 12.25 4.54 -2.89
CA LYS A 89 13.62 4.93 -3.25
C LYS A 89 14.72 4.36 -2.32
N PRO A 90 14.59 4.40 -0.98
CA PRO A 90 15.63 3.82 -0.11
C PRO A 90 15.82 2.32 -0.30
N ALA A 91 14.74 1.57 -0.49
CA ALA A 91 14.80 0.12 -0.71
C ALA A 91 15.48 -0.20 -2.06
N ALA A 92 15.11 0.51 -3.13
CA ALA A 92 15.74 0.34 -4.44
C ALA A 92 17.25 0.63 -4.41
N LEU A 93 17.67 1.68 -3.68
CA LEU A 93 19.08 2.00 -3.48
C LEU A 93 19.80 0.90 -2.66
N LYS A 94 19.15 0.40 -1.60
CA LYS A 94 19.71 -0.70 -0.78
C LYS A 94 19.92 -1.96 -1.62
N VAL A 95 18.91 -2.42 -2.36
CA VAL A 95 19.03 -3.61 -3.22
C VAL A 95 20.16 -3.46 -4.23
N ARG A 96 20.26 -2.30 -4.89
CA ARG A 96 21.35 -2.02 -5.85
C ARG A 96 22.73 -2.07 -5.20
N ALA A 97 22.87 -1.54 -3.98
CA ALA A 97 24.15 -1.56 -3.26
C ALA A 97 24.56 -2.95 -2.77
N LEU A 98 23.61 -3.88 -2.68
CA LEU A 98 23.82 -5.24 -2.18
C LEU A 98 24.18 -6.26 -3.27
N SER A 99 24.23 -5.87 -4.55
CA SER A 99 24.44 -6.79 -5.68
C SER A 99 25.69 -7.66 -5.53
N ASP A 100 26.75 -7.09 -4.94
CA ASP A 100 28.06 -7.75 -4.83
C ASP A 100 28.34 -8.20 -3.38
N ARG A 101 27.32 -8.21 -2.52
CA ARG A 101 27.44 -8.45 -1.07
C ARG A 101 26.49 -9.57 -0.62
N PRO A 102 26.84 -10.85 -0.85
CA PRO A 102 25.92 -11.97 -0.68
C PRO A 102 25.40 -12.14 0.75
N GLN A 103 26.24 -11.93 1.77
CA GLN A 103 25.83 -12.05 3.17
C GLN A 103 24.83 -10.95 3.57
N GLU A 104 25.10 -9.70 3.21
CA GLU A 104 24.21 -8.58 3.48
C GLU A 104 22.89 -8.70 2.67
N PHE A 105 22.97 -9.22 1.44
CA PHE A 105 21.80 -9.51 0.62
C PHE A 105 20.91 -10.60 1.25
N GLN A 106 21.51 -11.65 1.79
CA GLN A 106 20.76 -12.70 2.50
C GLN A 106 20.04 -12.15 3.74
N GLN A 107 20.70 -11.26 4.50
CA GLN A 107 20.08 -10.58 5.63
C GLN A 107 18.91 -9.70 5.18
N TYR A 108 19.10 -8.90 4.13
CA TYR A 108 18.03 -8.11 3.51
C TYR A 108 16.83 -9.00 3.15
N CYS A 109 17.07 -10.16 2.55
CA CYS A 109 16.00 -11.08 2.18
C CYS A 109 15.25 -11.65 3.38
N THR A 110 15.95 -11.98 4.46
CA THR A 110 15.32 -12.44 5.70
C THR A 110 14.45 -11.34 6.31
N GLU A 111 14.93 -10.09 6.32
CA GLU A 111 14.17 -8.93 6.78
C GLU A 111 12.90 -8.69 5.94
N GLN A 112 13.02 -8.70 4.61
CA GLN A 112 11.89 -8.43 3.71
C GLN A 112 10.84 -9.54 3.75
N LEU A 113 11.25 -10.82 3.70
CA LEU A 113 10.32 -11.94 3.78
C LEU A 113 9.59 -11.98 5.14
N GLY A 114 10.31 -11.70 6.24
CA GLY A 114 9.71 -11.60 7.57
C GLY A 114 8.77 -10.39 7.71
N LYS A 115 9.05 -9.28 7.03
CA LYS A 115 8.15 -8.12 6.95
C LYS A 115 6.89 -8.46 6.14
N ALA A 116 7.04 -9.03 4.95
CA ALA A 116 5.95 -9.44 4.07
C ALA A 116 4.98 -10.39 4.78
N ALA A 117 5.50 -11.44 5.44
CA ALA A 117 4.68 -12.39 6.17
C ALA A 117 3.86 -11.74 7.30
N ARG A 118 4.46 -10.79 8.04
CA ARG A 118 3.75 -10.05 9.10
C ARG A 118 2.72 -9.07 8.55
N LEU A 119 3.01 -8.42 7.42
CA LEU A 119 2.05 -7.52 6.78
C LEU A 119 0.85 -8.28 6.21
N LEU A 120 1.07 -9.44 5.61
CA LEU A 120 -0.01 -10.29 5.11
C LEU A 120 -1.01 -10.67 6.21
N GLN A 121 -0.57 -10.86 7.46
CA GLN A 121 -1.49 -11.16 8.58
C GLN A 121 -2.51 -10.05 8.88
N LYS A 122 -2.32 -8.83 8.36
CA LYS A 122 -3.30 -7.74 8.48
C LYS A 122 -4.50 -7.89 7.55
N TYR A 123 -4.37 -8.70 6.51
CA TYR A 123 -5.37 -8.88 5.46
C TYR A 123 -6.19 -10.13 5.72
#